data_AF-A0A959YJY2-F1
#
_entry.id   AF-A0A959YJY2-F1
#
_cell.length_a   1.000
_cell.length_b   1.000
_cell.length_c   1.000
_cell.angle_alpha   90.00
_cell.angle_beta   90.00
_cell.angle_gamma   90.00
#
_symmetry.space_group_name_H-M   'P 1'
#
loop_
_entity.id
_entity.type
_entity.pdbx_description
1 polymer ?
#
loop_
_entity_poly.entity_id
_entity_poly.type
_entity_poly.pdbx_seq_one_letter_code
_entity_poly.pdbx_strand_id
1 'polypeptide(L)'
;AMIVNEDDSLIYNQIKGRQITGYFQDGDLYKVSVRGNGESIYFGKDEQDRYLGVNQAVCSDIDLYIRENQFRRISFRELPEATFSPMQQIDPASFRLDGFRWAMDLRPTGRDDLFRETISDDQAGEEETPSMDRSSQKDG
;
A
#
# COMPACT_ATOMS: atom_id res chain seq x y z
N ALA A 1 3.24 10.91 -2.41
CA ALA A 1 3.21 10.14 -1.15
C ALA A 1 2.14 9.06 -1.24
N MET A 2 2.26 7.98 -0.48
CA MET A 2 1.32 6.85 -0.53
C MET A 2 1.08 6.28 0.88
N ILE A 3 -0.14 5.79 1.11
CA ILE A 3 -0.56 4.98 2.24
C ILE A 3 -0.89 3.60 1.69
N VAL A 4 -0.37 2.55 2.33
CA VAL A 4 -0.65 1.17 1.98
C VAL A 4 -1.09 0.42 3.24
N ASN A 5 -2.16 -0.36 3.10
CA ASN A 5 -2.64 -1.27 4.12
C ASN A 5 -2.85 -2.65 3.47
N GLU A 6 -2.12 -3.64 3.97
CA GLU A 6 -2.39 -5.05 3.68
C GLU A 6 -3.64 -5.48 4.46
N ASP A 7 -4.64 -5.98 3.74
CA ASP A 7 -5.86 -6.55 4.31
C ASP A 7 -5.82 -8.09 4.23
N ASP A 8 -5.20 -8.63 3.18
CA ASP A 8 -4.83 -10.04 3.04
C ASP A 8 -3.53 -10.13 2.23
N SER A 9 -2.91 -11.31 2.21
CA SER A 9 -1.61 -11.67 1.61
C SER A 9 -1.34 -11.08 0.22
N LEU A 10 -2.37 -10.89 -0.61
CA LEU A 10 -2.25 -10.33 -1.97
C LEU A 10 -3.08 -9.04 -2.17
N ILE A 11 -3.85 -8.66 -1.16
CA ILE A 11 -4.86 -7.59 -1.20
C ILE A 11 -4.38 -6.40 -0.40
N TYR A 12 -4.11 -5.31 -1.13
CA TYR A 12 -3.62 -4.07 -0.55
C TYR A 12 -4.57 -2.93 -0.88
N ASN A 13 -5.11 -2.31 0.17
CA ASN A 13 -5.77 -1.02 0.10
C ASN A 13 -4.70 0.07 -0.03
N GLN A 14 -4.82 0.91 -1.05
CA GLN A 14 -3.77 1.85 -1.44
C GLN A 14 -4.38 3.22 -1.72
N ILE A 15 -3.72 4.27 -1.21
CA ILE A 15 -4.13 5.65 -1.45
C ILE A 15 -2.89 6.49 -1.69
N LYS A 16 -2.90 7.24 -2.79
CA LYS A 16 -1.80 8.06 -3.26
C LYS A 16 -2.27 9.49 -3.48
N GLY A 17 -1.36 10.44 -3.27
CA GLY A 17 -1.56 11.83 -3.64
C GLY A 17 -0.28 12.64 -3.50
N ARG A 18 -0.36 13.92 -3.86
CA ARG A 18 0.78 14.84 -3.76
C ARG A 18 1.15 15.11 -2.31
N GLN A 19 0.17 15.38 -1.47
CA GLN A 19 0.36 15.63 -0.04
C GLN A 19 -0.57 14.74 0.78
N ILE A 20 -0.04 14.18 1.87
CA ILE A 20 -0.79 13.36 2.83
C ILE A 20 -0.58 13.94 4.22
N THR A 21 -1.67 14.24 4.92
CA THR A 21 -1.68 14.79 6.27
C THR A 21 -2.46 13.87 7.20
N GLY A 22 -1.79 13.29 8.19
CA GLY A 22 -2.41 12.49 9.25
C GLY A 22 -2.80 13.35 10.45
N TYR A 23 -3.97 13.10 11.00
CA TYR A 23 -4.52 13.77 12.19
C TYR A 23 -4.67 12.76 13.31
N PHE A 24 -4.08 13.10 14.46
CA PHE A 24 -4.05 12.26 15.64
C PHE A 24 -4.91 12.87 16.75
N GLN A 25 -5.60 12.03 17.49
CA GLN A 25 -6.37 12.39 18.67
C GLN A 25 -6.14 11.30 19.73
N ASP A 26 -5.79 11.70 20.95
CA ASP A 26 -5.51 10.79 22.07
C ASP A 26 -4.44 9.71 21.75
N GLY A 27 -3.51 10.05 20.86
CA GLY A 27 -2.45 9.15 20.38
C GLY A 27 -2.82 8.31 19.17
N ASP A 28 -4.10 8.27 18.78
CA ASP A 28 -4.61 7.46 17.69
C ASP A 28 -4.82 8.28 16.40
N LEU A 29 -4.41 7.71 15.27
CA LEU A 29 -4.70 8.27 13.95
C LEU A 29 -6.21 8.13 13.66
N TYR A 30 -6.93 9.24 13.56
CA TYR A 30 -8.39 9.23 13.34
C TYR A 30 -8.79 9.75 11.96
N LYS A 31 -7.94 10.56 11.31
CA LYS A 31 -8.20 11.09 9.98
C LYS A 31 -6.92 11.18 9.16
N VAL A 32 -7.02 10.94 7.86
CA VAL A 32 -5.99 11.28 6.89
C VAL A 32 -6.60 12.13 5.78
N SER A 33 -5.92 13.21 5.40
CA SER A 33 -6.27 14.03 4.25
C SER A 33 -5.23 13.87 3.16
N VAL A 34 -5.68 13.53 1.96
CA VAL A 34 -4.87 13.41 0.76
C VAL A 34 -5.26 14.52 -0.20
N ARG A 35 -4.29 15.34 -0.59
CA ARG A 35 -4.51 16.54 -1.41
C ARG A 35 -3.73 16.46 -2.71
N GLY A 36 -4.40 16.80 -3.80
CA GLY A 36 -3.86 16.88 -5.15
C GLY A 36 -3.60 15.51 -5.77
N ASN A 37 -4.27 15.24 -6.89
CA ASN A 37 -4.21 13.99 -7.67
C ASN A 37 -4.35 12.76 -6.76
N GLY A 38 -5.46 12.70 -6.02
CA GLY A 38 -5.84 11.55 -5.23
C GLY A 38 -6.13 10.36 -6.12
N GLU A 39 -5.42 9.26 -5.90
CA GLU A 39 -5.68 7.96 -6.53
C GLU A 39 -5.91 6.93 -5.43
N SER A 40 -6.86 6.02 -5.63
CA SER A 40 -7.13 4.96 -4.67
C SER A 40 -7.45 3.62 -5.33
N ILE A 41 -7.05 2.55 -4.66
CA ILE A 41 -7.46 1.17 -4.92
C ILE A 41 -7.98 0.64 -3.57
N TYR A 42 -9.27 0.31 -3.50
CA TYR A 42 -9.91 -0.16 -2.29
C TYR A 42 -10.70 -1.44 -2.55
N PHE A 43 -10.42 -2.50 -1.79
CA PHE A 43 -11.14 -3.76 -1.88
C PHE A 43 -12.32 -3.76 -0.91
N GLY A 44 -13.53 -3.65 -1.45
CA GLY A 44 -14.75 -3.60 -0.67
C GLY A 44 -15.17 -5.00 -0.19
N LYS A 45 -15.65 -5.08 1.05
CA LYS A 45 -16.22 -6.29 1.64
C LYS A 45 -17.70 -6.10 1.98
N ASP A 46 -18.44 -7.20 2.04
CA ASP A 46 -19.81 -7.22 2.56
C ASP A 46 -19.86 -7.34 4.10
N GLU A 47 -21.07 -7.39 4.67
CA GLU A 47 -21.29 -7.53 6.11
C GLU A 47 -20.79 -8.85 6.69
N GLN A 48 -20.47 -9.84 5.85
CA GLN A 48 -19.90 -11.13 6.24
C GLN A 48 -18.38 -11.20 5.97
N ASP A 49 -17.73 -10.04 5.78
CA ASP A 49 -16.29 -9.90 5.52
C ASP A 49 -15.82 -10.57 4.21
N ARG A 50 -16.73 -10.77 3.24
CA ARG A 50 -16.39 -11.35 1.93
C ARG A 50 -16.09 -10.25 0.92
N TYR A 51 -15.02 -10.40 0.16
CA TYR A 51 -14.66 -9.46 -0.91
C TYR A 51 -15.72 -9.40 -2.02
N LEU A 52 -16.23 -8.20 -2.26
CA LEU A 52 -17.17 -7.88 -3.34
C LEU A 52 -16.42 -7.58 -4.65
N GLY A 53 -15.30 -6.86 -4.54
CA GLY A 53 -14.51 -6.41 -5.67
C GLY A 53 -13.62 -5.23 -5.31
N VAL A 54 -12.98 -4.68 -6.33
CA VAL A 54 -12.06 -3.55 -6.19
C VAL A 54 -12.68 -2.28 -6.75
N ASN A 55 -12.60 -1.20 -5.99
CA ASN A 55 -12.90 0.14 -6.44
C ASN A 55 -11.59 0.87 -6.73
N GLN A 56 -11.45 1.37 -7.95
CA GLN A 56 -10.38 2.28 -8.34
C GLN A 56 -10.98 3.66 -8.52
N ALA A 57 -10.40 4.69 -7.91
CA ALA A 57 -10.92 6.05 -8.03
C ALA A 57 -9.79 7.08 -8.16
N VAL A 58 -10.02 8.06 -9.02
CA VAL A 58 -9.18 9.26 -9.20
C VAL A 58 -10.01 10.49 -8.85
N CYS A 59 -9.42 11.41 -8.08
CA CYS A 59 -10.05 12.66 -7.69
C CYS A 59 -9.03 13.75 -7.35
N SER A 60 -9.50 14.97 -7.10
CA SER A 60 -8.65 16.04 -6.54
C SER A 60 -8.15 15.68 -5.14
N ASP A 61 -9.05 15.27 -4.26
CA ASP A 61 -8.86 15.23 -2.82
C ASP A 61 -9.63 14.08 -2.14
N ILE A 62 -8.97 13.38 -1.20
CA ILE A 62 -9.54 12.25 -0.43
C ILE A 62 -9.42 12.52 1.07
N ASP A 63 -10.51 12.33 1.81
CA ASP A 63 -10.51 12.27 3.27
C ASP A 63 -10.81 10.83 3.74
N LEU A 64 -9.93 10.30 4.58
CA LEU A 64 -10.03 8.98 5.19
C LEU A 64 -10.30 9.12 6.67
N TYR A 65 -11.26 8.37 7.19
CA TYR A 65 -11.55 8.30 8.62
C TYR A 65 -11.22 6.90 9.15
N ILE A 66 -10.48 6.87 10.24
CA ILE A 66 -9.93 5.67 10.84
C ILE A 66 -10.48 5.55 12.26
N ARG A 67 -10.83 4.33 12.67
CA ARG A 67 -11.23 4.00 14.04
C ARG A 67 -10.78 2.59 14.34
N GLU A 68 -10.28 2.35 15.55
CA GLU A 68 -9.77 1.03 15.96
C GLU A 68 -8.73 0.50 14.97
N ASN A 69 -7.89 1.41 14.45
CA ASN A 69 -6.84 1.12 13.47
C ASN A 69 -7.35 0.51 12.13
N GLN A 70 -8.64 0.69 11.82
CA GLN A 70 -9.27 0.26 10.56
C GLN A 70 -9.89 1.44 9.80
N PHE A 71 -9.88 1.37 8.47
CA PHE A 71 -10.59 2.34 7.63
C PHE A 71 -12.10 2.20 7.84
N ARG A 72 -12.74 3.28 8.29
CA ARG A 72 -14.20 3.32 8.47
C ARG A 72 -14.91 4.00 7.31
N ARG A 73 -14.30 5.02 6.72
CA ARG A 73 -14.93 5.82 5.67
C ARG A 73 -13.89 6.46 4.77
N ILE A 74 -14.13 6.35 3.48
CA ILE A 74 -13.43 7.11 2.43
C ILE A 74 -14.42 8.15 1.90
N SER A 75 -13.99 9.41 1.82
CA SER A 75 -14.79 10.50 1.26
C SER A 75 -14.01 11.23 0.19
N PHE A 76 -14.61 11.35 -0.98
CA PHE A 76 -14.07 12.14 -2.09
C PHE A 76 -14.69 13.54 -2.02
N ARG A 77 -13.88 14.61 -2.05
CA ARG A 77 -14.40 15.98 -1.93
C ARG A 77 -15.14 16.45 -3.18
N GLU A 78 -14.71 15.97 -4.33
CA GLU A 78 -15.37 16.16 -5.62
C GLU A 78 -15.79 14.79 -6.16
N LEU A 79 -16.70 14.78 -7.14
CA LEU A 79 -17.13 13.54 -7.78
C LEU A 79 -15.90 12.84 -8.39
N PRO A 80 -15.50 11.65 -7.91
CA PRO A 80 -14.36 10.96 -8.46
C PRO A 80 -14.72 10.30 -9.79
N GLU A 81 -13.74 10.12 -10.65
CA GLU A 81 -13.80 9.11 -11.71
C GLU A 81 -13.49 7.76 -11.07
N ALA A 82 -14.50 6.89 -10.95
CA ALA A 82 -14.38 5.63 -10.25
C ALA A 82 -14.85 4.45 -11.09
N THR A 83 -14.11 3.35 -11.02
CA THR A 83 -14.43 2.06 -11.64
C THR A 83 -14.55 1.00 -10.55
N PHE A 84 -15.56 0.15 -10.64
CA PHE A 84 -15.71 -1.01 -9.77
C PHE A 84 -15.61 -2.29 -10.59
N SER A 85 -14.73 -3.20 -10.18
CA SER A 85 -14.53 -4.50 -10.82
C SER A 85 -14.84 -5.63 -9.82
N PRO A 86 -15.80 -6.52 -10.12
CA PRO A 86 -16.16 -7.63 -9.24
C PRO A 86 -15.00 -8.58 -8.96
N MET A 87 -14.93 -9.11 -7.74
CA MET A 87 -13.83 -9.98 -7.28
C MET A 87 -13.64 -11.22 -8.18
N GLN A 88 -14.72 -11.75 -8.76
CA GLN A 88 -14.68 -12.95 -9.59
C GLN A 88 -14.10 -12.71 -11.01
N GLN A 89 -13.88 -11.45 -11.39
CA GLN A 89 -13.46 -11.06 -12.74
C GLN A 89 -12.04 -10.50 -12.78
N ILE A 90 -11.34 -10.51 -11.65
CA ILE A 90 -10.04 -9.84 -11.48
C ILE A 90 -9.01 -10.79 -10.87
N ASP A 91 -7.73 -10.47 -11.11
CA ASP A 91 -6.62 -10.97 -10.29
C ASP A 91 -6.25 -9.91 -9.25
N PRO A 92 -6.53 -10.10 -7.95
CA PRO A 92 -6.26 -9.10 -6.92
C PRO A 92 -4.78 -8.69 -6.84
N ALA A 93 -3.85 -9.58 -7.21
CA ALA A 93 -2.43 -9.30 -7.17
C ALA A 93 -2.00 -8.24 -8.20
N SER A 94 -2.77 -8.05 -9.28
CA SER A 94 -2.45 -7.08 -10.34
C SER A 94 -2.78 -5.63 -9.99
N PHE A 95 -3.42 -5.38 -8.85
CA PHE A 95 -3.89 -4.03 -8.49
C PHE A 95 -2.88 -3.32 -7.62
N ARG A 96 -2.00 -2.54 -8.25
CA ARG A 96 -1.02 -1.67 -7.59
C ARG A 96 -1.04 -0.29 -8.20
N LEU A 97 -0.99 0.75 -7.37
CA LEU A 97 -0.75 2.11 -7.82
C LEU A 97 0.72 2.31 -8.16
N ASP A 98 1.01 3.19 -9.11
CA ASP A 98 2.39 3.56 -9.44
C ASP A 98 3.15 4.03 -8.20
N GLY A 99 4.35 3.48 -8.02
CA GLY A 99 5.19 3.72 -6.84
C GLY A 99 4.79 2.90 -5.61
N PHE A 100 3.96 1.88 -5.76
CA PHE A 100 3.68 0.94 -4.67
C PHE A 100 4.97 0.34 -4.12
N ARG A 101 5.11 0.42 -2.80
CA ARG A 101 6.18 -0.23 -2.04
C ARG A 101 5.62 -0.74 -0.73
N TRP A 102 5.72 -2.06 -0.53
CA TRP A 102 5.39 -2.67 0.76
C TRP A 102 6.61 -2.62 1.67
N ALA A 103 6.66 -1.64 2.56
CA ALA A 103 7.84 -1.31 3.37
C ALA A 103 7.68 -1.74 4.84
N MET A 104 7.20 -2.96 5.08
CA MET A 104 6.99 -3.45 6.46
C MET A 104 8.28 -3.53 7.26
N ASP A 105 9.40 -3.83 6.62
CA ASP A 105 10.72 -3.90 7.28
C ASP A 105 11.21 -2.53 7.77
N LEU A 106 10.61 -1.43 7.29
CA LEU A 106 10.89 -0.07 7.75
C LEU A 106 9.93 0.41 8.83
N ARG A 107 8.95 -0.40 9.23
CA ARG A 107 8.00 -0.03 10.29
C ARG A 107 8.76 0.14 11.61
N PRO A 108 8.76 1.35 12.22
CA PRO A 108 9.45 1.56 13.48
C PRO A 108 8.90 0.65 14.57
N THR A 109 9.78 -0.09 15.24
CA THR A 109 9.46 -0.96 16.39
C THR A 109 9.75 -0.28 17.72
N GLY A 110 10.63 0.73 17.70
CA GLY A 110 11.00 1.55 18.84
C GLY A 110 11.34 2.98 18.46
N ARG A 111 11.60 3.82 19.46
CA ARG A 111 11.95 5.23 19.26
C ARG A 111 13.25 5.40 18.48
N ASP A 112 14.20 4.48 18.68
CA ASP A 112 15.52 4.55 18.05
C ASP A 112 15.44 4.37 16.52
N ASP A 113 14.40 3.69 16.02
CA ASP A 113 14.18 3.51 14.58
C ASP A 113 13.83 4.81 13.86
N LEU A 114 13.40 5.86 14.58
CA LEU A 114 13.11 7.18 14.00
C LEU A 114 14.36 7.91 13.51
N PHE A 115 15.55 7.47 13.93
CA PHE A 115 16.82 8.10 13.63
C PHE A 115 17.74 7.22 12.77
N ARG A 116 17.22 6.13 12.20
CA ARG A 116 18.01 5.27 11.30
C ARG A 116 18.40 6.08 10.05
N GLU A 117 19.69 6.08 9.71
CA GLU A 117 20.13 6.68 8.45
C GLU A 117 19.50 5.90 7.29
N THR A 118 18.73 6.60 6.46
CA THR A 118 18.13 6.00 5.26
C THR A 118 19.25 5.76 4.26
N ILE A 119 19.70 4.52 4.12
CA ILE A 119 20.54 4.12 2.99
C ILE A 119 19.68 4.33 1.74
N SER A 120 20.13 5.21 0.84
CA SER A 120 19.45 5.48 -0.43
C SER A 120 19.37 4.19 -1.25
N ASP A 121 18.19 3.92 -1.82
CA ASP A 121 17.88 2.75 -2.66
C ASP A 121 18.81 2.62 -3.90
N ASP A 122 19.64 3.62 -4.20
CA ASP A 122 20.66 3.63 -5.27
C ASP A 122 21.83 2.64 -5.07
N GLN A 123 21.90 1.91 -3.94
CA GLN A 123 22.98 0.95 -3.67
C GLN A 123 22.47 -0.50 -3.45
N ALA A 124 21.18 -0.77 -3.62
CA ALA A 124 20.60 -2.11 -3.44
C ALA A 124 20.68 -2.97 -4.72
N GLY A 125 21.84 -2.98 -5.36
CA GLY A 125 22.05 -3.64 -6.65
C GLY A 125 23.43 -4.26 -6.77
N GLU A 126 23.79 -5.18 -5.87
CA GLU A 126 24.90 -6.12 -6.03
C GLU A 126 24.83 -7.20 -4.93
N GLU A 127 23.77 -8.02 -4.95
CA GLU A 127 23.89 -9.36 -4.36
C GLU A 127 24.57 -10.24 -5.41
N GLU A 128 25.88 -10.46 -5.23
CA GLU A 128 26.63 -11.46 -5.99
C GLU A 128 25.99 -12.84 -5.79
N THR A 129 25.37 -13.36 -6.84
CA THR A 129 24.98 -14.77 -6.90
C THR A 129 26.23 -15.64 -6.80
N PRO A 130 26.34 -16.59 -5.85
CA PRO A 130 27.47 -17.50 -5.80
C PRO A 130 27.47 -18.36 -7.07
N SER A 131 28.49 -18.21 -7.91
CA SER A 131 28.74 -19.08 -9.05
C SER A 131 28.94 -20.51 -8.55
N MET A 132 27.99 -21.40 -8.83
CA MET A 132 28.20 -22.84 -8.66
C MET A 132 29.18 -23.32 -9.72
N ASP A 133 30.43 -23.53 -9.30
CA ASP A 133 31.43 -24.26 -10.07
C ASP A 133 30.93 -25.71 -10.29
N ARG A 134 30.53 -26.01 -11.53
CA ARG A 134 30.37 -27.39 -11.99
C ARG A 134 31.66 -27.82 -12.67
N SER A 135 32.66 -28.16 -11.88
CA SER A 135 33.84 -28.87 -12.34
C SER A 135 33.55 -30.37 -12.43
N SER A 136 33.37 -30.79 -13.68
CA SER A 136 33.85 -32.04 -14.28
C SER A 136 33.43 -33.39 -13.69
N GLN A 137 32.45 -33.95 -14.40
CA GLN A 137 32.39 -35.34 -14.84
C GLN A 137 33.77 -36.01 -14.89
N LYS A 138 33.90 -37.08 -14.12
CA LYS A 138 34.97 -38.07 -14.17
C LYS A 138 34.31 -39.34 -14.68
N ASP A 139 34.65 -39.78 -15.89
CA ASP A 139 34.44 -41.16 -16.33
C ASP A 139 35.19 -41.43 -17.64
N GLY A 140 35.96 -42.53 -17.65
CA GLY A 140 36.33 -43.30 -18.84
C GLY A 140 37.62 -42.94 -19.55
#